data_AF-A0A5M9MQK7-F1
#
_entry.id   AF-A0A5M9MQK7-F1
#
_cell.length_a   1.000
_cell.length_b   1.000
_cell.length_c   1.000
_cell.angle_alpha   90.00
_cell.angle_beta   90.00
_cell.angle_gamma   90.00
#
_symmetry.space_group_name_H-M   'P 1'
#
loop_
_entity.id
_entity.type
_entity.pdbx_description
1 polymer ?
#
loop_
_entity_poly.entity_id
_entity_poly.type
_entity_poly.pdbx_seq_one_letter_code
_entity_poly.pdbx_strand_id
1 'polypeptide(L)'
;MDPQVDRLVNKIWGTFQSIPNNARLMVAVSGIPGSGKTELASTMANRINKLYTAENPDSPPIATVVPMDGYHFTRAQLAQMPDPVYAVARRGAAFTFDGEKFLTLVRALREPLTAETPSLAALLMDELWFVEVDFDTARKRLVRRHVRAGIAKDEAEADKRVTENDFVNGREIIEERMDVQEIITSNYDPGWDR
;
A
#
# COMPACT_ATOMS: atom_id res chain seq x y z
N MET A 1 19.49 -10.95 -20.23
CA MET A 1 18.19 -10.73 -19.56
C MET A 1 17.47 -9.54 -20.18
N ASP A 2 18.14 -8.41 -20.39
CA ASP A 2 17.51 -7.17 -20.88
C ASP A 2 16.67 -7.30 -22.16
N PRO A 3 17.11 -7.98 -23.24
CA PRO A 3 16.28 -8.09 -24.45
C PRO A 3 14.95 -8.81 -24.23
N GLN A 4 14.93 -9.77 -23.29
CA GLN A 4 13.70 -10.48 -22.94
C GLN A 4 12.78 -9.60 -22.08
N VAL A 5 13.34 -8.83 -21.15
CA VAL A 5 12.59 -7.88 -20.32
C VAL A 5 12.00 -6.78 -21.19
N ASP A 6 12.76 -6.20 -22.12
CA ASP A 6 12.27 -5.14 -23.02
C ASP A 6 11.10 -5.63 -23.89
N ARG A 7 11.21 -6.84 -24.45
CA ARG A 7 10.11 -7.47 -25.19
C ARG A 7 8.86 -7.64 -24.32
N LEU A 8 9.02 -8.06 -23.06
CA LEU A 8 7.90 -8.24 -22.15
C LEU A 8 7.28 -6.90 -21.74
N VAL A 9 8.09 -5.88 -21.43
CA VAL A 9 7.63 -4.52 -21.11
C VAL A 9 6.81 -3.97 -22.27
N ASN A 10 7.33 -4.02 -23.51
CA ASN A 10 6.62 -3.53 -24.70
C ASN A 10 5.30 -4.27 -24.93
N LYS A 11 5.28 -5.60 -24.72
CA LYS A 11 4.05 -6.39 -24.81
C LYS A 11 3.01 -5.95 -23.79
N ILE A 12 3.40 -5.80 -22.52
CA ILE A 12 2.49 -5.43 -21.44
C ILE A 12 2.00 -3.98 -21.62
N TRP A 13 2.90 -3.07 -22.01
CA TRP A 13 2.56 -1.68 -22.30
C TRP A 13 1.51 -1.57 -23.42
N GLY A 14 1.75 -2.20 -24.57
CA GLY A 14 0.79 -2.20 -25.67
C GLY A 14 -0.54 -2.85 -25.31
N THR A 15 -0.53 -3.91 -24.48
CA THR A 15 -1.76 -4.51 -23.96
C THR A 15 -2.51 -3.54 -23.04
N PHE A 16 -1.81 -2.88 -22.12
CA PHE A 16 -2.39 -1.91 -21.20
C PHE A 16 -3.06 -0.74 -21.94
N GLN A 17 -2.43 -0.22 -23.00
CA GLN A 17 -3.01 0.84 -23.82
C GLN A 17 -4.28 0.40 -24.60
N SER A 18 -4.50 -0.90 -24.75
CA SER A 18 -5.63 -1.46 -25.51
C SER A 18 -6.84 -1.85 -24.65
N ILE A 19 -6.70 -1.91 -23.32
CA ILE A 19 -7.80 -2.26 -22.42
C ILE A 19 -8.61 -1.01 -22.01
N PRO A 20 -9.89 -1.17 -21.61
CA PRO A 20 -10.68 -0.05 -21.09
C PRO A 20 -10.02 0.62 -19.88
N ASN A 21 -10.16 1.94 -19.75
CA ASN A 21 -9.57 2.74 -18.66
C ASN A 21 -10.05 2.34 -17.25
N ASN A 22 -11.18 1.63 -17.16
CA ASN A 22 -11.71 1.11 -15.90
C ASN A 22 -11.30 -0.35 -15.63
N ALA A 23 -10.45 -0.97 -16.45
CA ALA A 23 -10.02 -2.35 -16.25
C ALA A 23 -8.58 -2.41 -15.72
N ARG A 24 -8.28 -3.41 -14.87
CA ARG A 24 -6.90 -3.71 -14.45
C ARG A 24 -6.30 -4.81 -15.31
N LEU A 25 -5.12 -4.55 -15.89
CA LEU A 25 -4.28 -5.58 -16.50
C LEU A 25 -3.54 -6.36 -15.39
N MET A 26 -3.80 -7.66 -15.29
CA MET A 26 -3.16 -8.53 -14.29
C MET A 26 -2.18 -9.49 -14.97
N VAL A 27 -0.95 -9.55 -14.46
CA VAL A 27 0.10 -10.46 -14.95
C VAL A 27 0.56 -11.36 -13.80
N ALA A 28 0.42 -12.67 -13.98
CA ALA A 28 0.94 -13.65 -13.03
C ALA A 28 2.39 -14.02 -13.37
N VAL A 29 3.26 -14.02 -12.36
CA VAL A 29 4.67 -14.45 -12.48
C VAL A 29 4.91 -15.62 -11.53
N SER A 30 5.07 -16.82 -12.08
CA SER A 30 5.28 -18.06 -11.32
C SER A 30 6.63 -18.68 -11.63
N GLY A 31 7.24 -19.35 -10.65
CA GLY A 31 8.49 -20.08 -10.82
C GLY A 31 8.94 -20.72 -9.52
N ILE A 32 9.90 -21.64 -9.60
CA ILE A 32 10.47 -22.33 -8.42
C ILE A 32 11.15 -21.34 -7.45
N PRO A 33 11.30 -21.66 -6.16
CA PRO A 33 12.12 -20.84 -5.24
C PRO A 33 13.50 -20.55 -5.83
N GLY A 34 13.99 -19.31 -5.68
CA GLY A 34 15.26 -18.88 -6.25
C GLY A 34 15.25 -18.54 -7.76
N SER A 35 14.13 -18.67 -8.47
CA SER A 35 14.07 -18.43 -9.92
C SER A 35 14.14 -16.96 -10.37
N GLY A 36 14.29 -16.00 -9.46
CA GLY A 36 14.32 -14.57 -9.79
C GLY A 36 12.95 -13.93 -10.12
N LYS A 37 11.84 -14.60 -9.79
CA LYS A 37 10.47 -14.11 -10.07
C LYS A 37 10.17 -12.72 -9.46
N THR A 38 10.59 -12.47 -8.22
CA THR A 38 10.42 -11.16 -7.57
C THR A 38 11.23 -10.08 -8.28
N GLU A 39 12.47 -10.40 -8.68
CA GLU A 39 13.33 -9.47 -9.41
C GLU A 39 12.74 -9.11 -10.78
N LEU A 40 12.24 -10.11 -11.51
CA LEU A 40 11.56 -9.89 -12.78
C LEU A 40 10.31 -9.03 -12.61
N ALA A 41 9.46 -9.34 -11.63
CA ALA A 41 8.22 -8.60 -11.38
C ALA A 41 8.50 -7.13 -11.02
N SER A 42 9.44 -6.88 -10.10
CA SER A 42 9.86 -5.53 -9.71
C SER A 42 10.47 -4.76 -10.88
N THR A 43 11.35 -5.41 -11.66
CA THR A 43 11.95 -4.79 -12.86
C THR A 43 10.88 -4.40 -13.88
N MET A 44 9.92 -5.28 -14.14
CA MET A 44 8.80 -5.03 -15.05
C MET A 44 7.94 -3.85 -14.58
N ALA A 45 7.51 -3.85 -13.31
CA ALA A 45 6.70 -2.77 -12.75
C ALA A 45 7.43 -1.42 -12.81
N ASN A 46 8.72 -1.39 -12.44
CA ASN A 46 9.53 -0.18 -12.51
C ASN A 46 9.68 0.35 -13.95
N ARG A 47 9.90 -0.52 -14.94
CA ARG A 47 10.03 -0.10 -16.35
C ARG A 47 8.69 0.39 -16.91
N ILE A 48 7.57 -0.24 -16.55
CA ILE A 48 6.22 0.22 -16.94
C ILE A 48 5.91 1.58 -16.33
N ASN A 49 6.19 1.77 -15.04
CA ASN A 49 5.98 3.06 -14.37
C ASN A 49 6.85 4.17 -14.99
N LYS A 50 8.10 3.86 -15.37
CA LYS A 50 8.95 4.82 -16.10
C LYS A 50 8.36 5.24 -17.45
N LEU A 51 7.81 4.31 -18.22
CA LEU A 51 7.12 4.63 -19.49
C LEU A 51 5.90 5.52 -19.23
N TYR A 52 5.09 5.17 -18.23
CA TYR A 52 3.90 5.94 -17.87
C TYR A 52 4.23 7.36 -17.41
N THR A 53 5.22 7.54 -16.53
CA THR A 53 5.66 8.85 -16.05
C THR A 53 6.22 9.71 -17.17
N ALA A 54 6.88 9.13 -18.18
CA ALA A 54 7.35 9.88 -19.34
C ALA A 54 6.21 10.50 -20.16
N GLU A 55 5.05 9.83 -20.20
CA GLU A 55 3.83 10.33 -20.86
C GLU A 55 2.94 11.17 -19.90
N ASN A 56 3.05 10.96 -18.59
CA ASN A 56 2.19 11.53 -17.54
C ASN A 56 3.01 11.95 -16.30
N PRO A 57 3.79 13.04 -16.38
CA PRO A 57 4.78 13.39 -15.36
C PRO A 57 4.20 13.68 -13.98
N ASP A 58 2.97 14.19 -13.91
CA ASP A 58 2.29 14.57 -12.67
C ASP A 58 1.35 13.48 -12.12
N SER A 59 1.31 12.30 -12.76
CA SER A 59 0.44 11.20 -12.36
C SER A 59 1.15 10.15 -11.50
N PRO A 60 0.45 9.50 -10.56
CA PRO A 60 1.02 8.45 -9.73
C PRO A 60 1.40 7.21 -10.57
N PRO A 61 2.30 6.34 -10.06
CA PRO A 61 2.63 5.09 -10.73
C PRO A 61 1.41 4.18 -10.86
N ILE A 62 1.33 3.43 -11.97
CA ILE A 62 0.17 2.61 -12.33
C ILE A 62 0.39 1.11 -12.16
N ALA A 63 1.63 0.66 -12.03
CA ALA A 63 2.00 -0.74 -11.88
C ALA A 63 2.50 -1.03 -10.46
N THR A 64 1.97 -2.08 -9.85
CA THR A 64 2.39 -2.57 -8.54
C THR A 64 2.59 -4.08 -8.54
N VAL A 65 3.42 -4.58 -7.63
CA VAL A 65 3.71 -6.01 -7.45
C VAL A 65 3.00 -6.50 -6.19
N VAL A 66 2.14 -7.51 -6.34
CA VAL A 66 1.42 -8.13 -5.23
C VAL A 66 1.98 -9.54 -4.98
N PRO A 67 2.80 -9.75 -3.94
CA PRO A 67 3.34 -11.07 -3.63
C PRO A 67 2.28 -11.98 -3.01
N MET A 68 2.28 -13.26 -3.39
CA MET A 68 1.44 -14.29 -2.75
C MET A 68 1.92 -14.63 -1.33
N ASP A 69 3.17 -14.28 -0.96
CA ASP A 69 3.78 -14.67 0.32
C ASP A 69 3.03 -14.15 1.55
N GLY A 70 2.26 -13.06 1.42
CA GLY A 70 1.37 -12.55 2.46
C GLY A 70 0.21 -13.50 2.82
N TYR A 71 -0.04 -14.52 2.00
CA TYR A 71 -1.10 -15.51 2.19
C TYR A 71 -0.59 -16.84 2.75
N HIS A 72 0.67 -16.92 3.22
CA HIS A 72 1.07 -18.07 4.02
C HIS A 72 0.20 -18.16 5.28
N PHE A 73 -0.20 -19.38 5.64
CA PHE A 73 -0.73 -19.59 6.98
C PHE A 73 0.31 -19.19 8.02
N THR A 74 -0.19 -18.54 9.08
CA THR A 74 0.63 -18.19 10.24
C THR A 74 1.17 -19.46 10.90
N ARG A 75 2.26 -19.34 11.66
CA ARG A 75 2.81 -20.49 12.41
C ARG A 75 1.78 -21.08 13.38
N ALA A 76 0.91 -20.24 13.95
CA ALA A 76 -0.18 -20.67 14.81
C ALA A 76 -1.23 -21.51 14.06
N GLN A 77 -1.63 -21.09 12.85
CA GLN A 77 -2.54 -21.87 12.01
C GLN A 77 -1.91 -23.19 11.55
N LEU A 78 -0.63 -23.19 11.16
CA LEU A 78 0.09 -24.43 10.82
C LEU A 78 0.16 -25.39 12.03
N ALA A 79 0.29 -24.86 13.25
CA ALA A 79 0.31 -25.66 14.47
C ALA A 79 -1.02 -26.36 14.79
N GLN A 80 -2.12 -25.91 14.18
CA GLN A 80 -3.46 -26.50 14.33
C GLN A 80 -3.79 -27.53 13.23
N MET A 81 -2.89 -27.74 12.27
CA MET A 81 -3.10 -28.74 11.21
C MET A 81 -2.95 -30.18 11.76
N PRO A 82 -3.49 -31.20 11.07
CA PRO A 82 -3.41 -32.59 11.53
C PRO A 82 -1.99 -33.11 11.79
N ASP A 83 -1.00 -32.63 11.03
CA ASP A 83 0.42 -32.89 11.26
C ASP A 83 1.22 -31.57 11.27
N PRO A 84 1.36 -30.93 12.45
CA PRO A 84 2.05 -29.65 12.61
C PRO A 84 3.52 -29.68 12.21
N VAL A 85 4.23 -30.77 12.51
CA VAL A 85 5.67 -30.90 12.23
C VAL A 85 5.89 -30.96 10.73
N TYR A 86 5.10 -31.77 10.03
CA TYR A 86 5.12 -31.83 8.57
C TYR A 86 4.72 -30.50 7.92
N ALA A 87 3.64 -29.87 8.41
CA ALA A 87 3.16 -28.59 7.88
C ALA A 87 4.21 -27.48 7.99
N VAL A 88 4.90 -27.37 9.13
CA VAL A 88 5.99 -26.40 9.32
C VAL A 88 7.19 -26.74 8.43
N ALA A 89 7.58 -28.01 8.33
CA ALA A 89 8.68 -28.45 7.48
C ALA A 89 8.42 -28.22 5.98
N ARG A 90 7.14 -28.21 5.58
CA ARG A 90 6.68 -28.00 4.20
C ARG A 90 6.17 -26.60 3.94
N ARG A 91 6.42 -25.62 4.83
CA ARG A 91 6.03 -24.22 4.62
C ARG A 91 6.58 -23.71 3.28
N GLY A 92 5.68 -23.20 2.45
CA GLY A 92 5.94 -22.87 1.04
C GLY A 92 5.33 -23.88 0.05
N ALA A 93 4.82 -25.02 0.51
CA ALA A 93 3.97 -25.91 -0.30
C ALA A 93 2.54 -25.33 -0.41
N ALA A 94 1.81 -25.70 -1.48
CA ALA A 94 0.49 -25.14 -1.78
C ALA A 94 -0.51 -25.20 -0.60
N PHE A 95 -0.53 -26.30 0.16
CA PHE A 95 -1.44 -26.46 1.31
C PHE A 95 -1.09 -25.59 2.52
N THR A 96 0.07 -24.92 2.50
CA THR A 96 0.53 -24.00 3.56
C THR A 96 0.17 -22.54 3.29
N PHE A 97 -0.62 -22.29 2.23
CA PHE A 97 -1.18 -20.99 1.89
C PHE A 97 -2.70 -20.98 2.03
N ASP A 98 -3.24 -19.82 2.40
CA ASP A 98 -4.65 -19.50 2.32
C ASP A 98 -5.01 -19.12 0.86
N GLY A 99 -5.18 -20.16 0.03
CA GLY A 99 -5.50 -20.00 -1.39
C GLY A 99 -6.85 -19.31 -1.65
N GLU A 100 -7.84 -19.53 -0.78
CA GLU A 100 -9.17 -18.92 -0.89
C GLU A 100 -9.15 -17.42 -0.61
N LYS A 101 -8.40 -16.96 0.40
CA LYS A 101 -8.20 -15.53 0.62
C LYS A 101 -7.42 -14.88 -0.51
N PHE A 102 -6.43 -15.56 -1.08
CA PHE A 102 -5.71 -15.03 -2.24
C PHE A 102 -6.61 -14.92 -3.46
N LEU A 103 -7.47 -15.93 -3.70
CA LEU A 103 -8.47 -15.88 -4.78
C LEU A 103 -9.47 -14.74 -4.59
N THR A 104 -9.91 -14.49 -3.35
CA THR A 104 -10.77 -13.35 -3.02
C THR A 104 -10.12 -12.02 -3.42
N LEU A 105 -8.83 -11.82 -3.11
CA LEU A 105 -8.10 -10.63 -3.56
C LEU A 105 -8.02 -10.55 -5.09
N VAL A 106 -7.68 -11.65 -5.76
CA VAL A 106 -7.55 -11.66 -7.23
C VAL A 106 -8.88 -11.32 -7.91
N ARG A 107 -10.02 -11.77 -7.37
CA ARG A 107 -11.36 -11.40 -7.84
C ARG A 107 -11.62 -9.91 -7.63
N ALA A 108 -11.38 -9.40 -6.42
CA ALA A 108 -11.58 -7.98 -6.11
C ALA A 108 -10.71 -7.06 -6.99
N LEU A 109 -9.46 -7.44 -7.26
CA LEU A 109 -8.58 -6.70 -8.18
C LEU A 109 -9.04 -6.75 -9.64
N ARG A 110 -9.85 -7.74 -10.03
CA ARG A 110 -10.37 -7.87 -11.39
C ARG A 110 -11.60 -6.99 -11.62
N GLU A 111 -12.34 -6.67 -10.57
CA GLU A 111 -13.51 -5.79 -10.67
C GLU A 111 -13.14 -4.44 -11.29
N PRO A 112 -14.00 -3.86 -12.14
CA PRO A 112 -13.75 -2.56 -12.75
C PRO A 112 -13.49 -1.46 -11.71
N LEU A 113 -12.60 -0.52 -12.07
CA LEU A 113 -12.44 0.74 -11.36
C LEU A 113 -13.70 1.58 -11.56
N THR A 114 -14.45 1.78 -10.49
CA THR A 114 -15.52 2.79 -10.45
C THR A 114 -14.97 4.06 -9.83
N ALA A 115 -15.55 5.22 -10.17
CA ALA A 115 -15.25 6.50 -9.52
C ALA A 115 -15.48 6.46 -7.99
N GLU A 116 -16.21 5.45 -7.52
CA GLU A 116 -16.60 5.24 -6.13
C GLU A 116 -15.81 4.12 -5.46
N THR A 117 -14.71 3.59 -6.05
CA THR A 117 -13.95 2.49 -5.42
C THR A 117 -13.40 2.96 -4.06
N PRO A 118 -14.04 2.62 -2.92
CA PRO A 118 -13.66 3.22 -1.65
C PRO A 118 -12.39 2.53 -1.16
N SER A 119 -11.64 3.22 -0.31
CA SER A 119 -10.72 2.59 0.63
C SER A 119 -11.54 1.74 1.63
N LEU A 120 -12.00 0.56 1.18
CA LEU A 120 -12.92 -0.36 1.87
C LEU A 120 -12.43 -0.89 3.22
N ALA A 121 -11.19 -0.57 3.63
CA ALA A 121 -10.65 -1.02 4.91
C ALA A 121 -11.51 -0.54 6.09
N ALA A 122 -11.96 0.72 6.07
CA ALA A 122 -12.80 1.28 7.14
C ALA A 122 -14.15 0.55 7.25
N LEU A 123 -14.79 0.24 6.11
CA LEU A 123 -16.09 -0.44 6.09
C LEU A 123 -16.05 -1.91 6.56
N LEU A 124 -14.86 -2.47 6.81
CA LEU A 124 -14.67 -3.82 7.34
C LEU A 124 -14.35 -3.83 8.85
N MET A 125 -14.22 -2.66 9.49
CA MET A 125 -13.94 -2.57 10.92
C MET A 125 -15.24 -2.48 11.70
N ASP A 126 -15.30 -3.16 12.85
CA ASP A 126 -16.47 -3.11 13.74
C ASP A 126 -16.65 -1.72 14.40
N GLU A 127 -15.55 -0.97 14.57
CA GLU A 127 -15.49 0.33 15.22
C GLU A 127 -14.55 1.27 14.45
N LEU A 128 -15.01 2.49 14.19
CA LEU A 128 -14.25 3.58 13.56
C LEU A 128 -14.17 4.75 14.53
N TRP A 129 -12.96 5.04 15.00
CA TRP A 129 -12.69 6.16 15.90
C TRP A 129 -11.74 7.15 15.23
N PHE A 130 -12.02 8.44 15.41
CA PHE A 130 -11.20 9.51 14.85
C PHE A 130 -10.53 10.32 15.97
N VAL A 131 -9.21 10.53 15.88
CA VAL A 131 -8.50 11.39 16.84
C VAL A 131 -8.46 12.81 16.29
N GLU A 132 -9.17 13.71 16.96
CA GLU A 132 -9.18 15.13 16.63
C GLU A 132 -8.14 15.88 17.47
N VAL A 133 -7.44 16.84 16.86
CA VAL A 133 -6.50 17.72 17.55
C VAL A 133 -6.58 19.10 16.92
N ASP A 134 -6.44 20.15 17.73
CA ASP A 134 -6.39 21.50 17.18
C ASP A 134 -5.14 21.71 16.32
N PHE A 135 -5.30 22.42 15.20
CA PHE A 135 -4.21 22.61 14.24
C PHE A 135 -3.00 23.33 14.87
N ASP A 136 -3.18 24.20 15.86
CA ASP A 136 -2.05 24.87 16.52
C ASP A 136 -1.20 23.90 17.36
N THR A 137 -1.84 23.00 18.08
CA THR A 137 -1.17 21.91 18.82
C THR A 137 -0.52 20.93 17.86
N ALA A 138 -1.21 20.54 16.78
CA ALA A 138 -0.63 19.71 15.74
C ALA A 138 0.61 20.36 15.12
N ARG A 139 0.54 21.67 14.84
CA ARG A 139 1.66 22.47 14.30
C ARG A 139 2.88 22.38 15.18
N LYS A 140 2.73 22.72 16.47
CA LYS A 140 3.81 22.70 17.46
C LYS A 140 4.44 21.31 17.56
N ARG A 141 3.63 20.25 17.59
CA ARG A 141 4.09 18.85 17.66
C ARG A 141 4.87 18.46 16.40
N LEU A 142 4.34 18.77 15.22
CA LEU A 142 4.95 18.41 13.94
C LEU A 142 6.24 19.19 13.67
N VAL A 143 6.29 20.49 13.97
CA VAL A 143 7.50 21.31 13.87
C VAL A 143 8.62 20.70 14.71
N ARG A 144 8.34 20.45 15.99
CA ARG A 144 9.31 19.82 16.90
C ARG A 144 9.75 18.44 16.40
N ARG A 145 8.82 17.63 15.88
CA ARG A 145 9.11 16.30 15.33
C ARG A 145 10.02 16.38 14.11
N HIS A 146 9.74 17.26 13.15
CA HIS A 146 10.52 17.40 11.92
C HIS A 146 11.94 17.85 12.22
N VAL A 147 12.13 18.80 13.14
CA VAL A 147 13.47 19.24 13.58
C VAL A 147 14.21 18.09 14.28
N ARG A 148 13.58 17.44 15.27
CA ARG A 148 14.21 16.32 16.01
C ARG A 148 14.57 15.12 15.13
N ALA A 149 13.75 14.84 14.12
CA ALA A 149 13.96 13.73 13.18
C ALA A 149 14.96 14.08 12.06
N GLY A 150 15.45 15.33 11.98
CA GLY A 150 16.34 15.79 10.90
C GLY A 150 15.64 15.90 9.54
N ILE A 151 14.30 15.98 9.51
CA ILE A 151 13.49 16.15 8.29
C ILE A 151 13.55 17.61 7.81
N ALA A 152 13.72 18.56 8.74
CA ALA A 152 13.92 19.97 8.45
C ALA A 152 15.13 20.48 9.25
N LYS A 153 15.87 21.44 8.68
CA LYS A 153 17.12 21.96 9.27
C LYS A 153 16.86 22.86 10.49
N ASP A 154 15.71 23.52 10.54
CA ASP A 154 15.32 24.48 11.56
C ASP A 154 13.79 24.53 11.68
N GLU A 155 13.30 25.25 12.70
CA GLU A 155 11.87 25.40 12.95
C GLU A 155 11.14 26.10 11.80
N ALA A 156 11.79 27.02 11.09
CA ALA A 156 11.15 27.76 9.99
C ALA A 156 10.90 26.86 8.77
N GLU A 157 11.86 26.00 8.41
CA GLU A 157 11.69 24.99 7.37
C GLU A 157 10.67 23.93 7.79
N ALA A 158 10.72 23.49 9.05
CA ALA A 158 9.76 22.54 9.59
C ALA A 158 8.34 23.09 9.52
N ASP A 159 8.16 24.35 9.89
CA ASP A 159 6.87 25.02 9.91
C ASP A 159 6.28 25.23 8.51
N LYS A 160 7.14 25.61 7.56
CA LYS A 160 6.76 25.69 6.15
C LYS A 160 6.27 24.33 5.65
N ARG A 161 6.99 23.25 5.95
CA ARG A 161 6.58 21.88 5.59
C ARG A 161 5.25 21.50 6.22
N VAL A 162 5.05 21.82 7.50
CA VAL A 162 3.78 21.53 8.18
C VAL A 162 2.62 22.23 7.49
N THR A 163 2.80 23.51 7.16
CA THR A 163 1.73 24.34 6.57
C THR A 163 1.42 23.94 5.13
N GLU A 164 2.45 23.69 4.33
CA GLU A 164 2.33 23.43 2.88
C GLU A 164 2.11 21.95 2.55
N ASN A 165 2.39 21.02 3.46
CA ASN A 165 2.26 19.59 3.24
C ASN A 165 1.37 18.92 4.29
N ASP A 166 1.81 18.84 5.55
CA ASP A 166 1.12 18.05 6.57
C ASP A 166 -0.34 18.54 6.78
N PHE A 167 -0.58 19.85 6.73
CA PHE A 167 -1.92 20.44 6.91
C PHE A 167 -2.79 20.38 5.67
N VAL A 168 -2.21 20.31 4.48
CA VAL A 168 -2.98 20.03 3.26
C VAL A 168 -3.56 18.62 3.37
N ASN A 169 -2.70 17.63 3.63
CA ASN A 169 -3.13 16.23 3.83
C ASN A 169 -4.09 16.10 5.02
N GLY A 170 -3.83 16.82 6.12
CA GLY A 170 -4.68 16.79 7.31
C GLY A 170 -6.10 17.30 7.05
N ARG A 171 -6.26 18.33 6.21
CA ARG A 171 -7.59 18.83 5.80
C ARG A 171 -8.32 17.85 4.89
N GLU A 172 -7.62 17.27 3.92
CA GLU A 172 -8.19 16.23 3.05
C GLU A 172 -8.73 15.05 3.88
N ILE A 173 -7.97 14.59 4.89
CA ILE A 173 -8.41 13.53 5.80
C ILE A 173 -9.70 13.90 6.54
N ILE A 174 -9.87 15.17 6.96
CA ILE A 174 -11.06 15.64 7.67
C ILE A 174 -12.25 15.78 6.70
N GLU A 175 -12.02 16.32 5.52
CA GLU A 175 -13.04 16.57 4.49
C GLU A 175 -13.58 15.26 3.90
N GLU A 176 -12.72 14.27 3.70
CA GLU A 176 -13.07 12.97 3.12
C GLU A 176 -13.34 11.89 4.17
N ARG A 177 -13.36 12.26 5.46
CA ARG A 177 -13.59 11.31 6.55
C ARG A 177 -14.98 10.69 6.44
N MET A 178 -15.05 9.37 6.59
CA MET A 178 -16.31 8.66 6.78
C MET A 178 -16.98 9.03 8.12
N ASP A 179 -18.27 8.72 8.25
CA ASP A 179 -18.91 8.74 9.56
C ASP A 179 -18.19 7.78 10.51
N VAL A 180 -17.81 8.30 11.68
CA VAL A 180 -17.12 7.54 12.74
C VAL A 180 -18.02 7.40 13.95
N GLN A 181 -17.88 6.30 14.69
CA GLN A 181 -18.64 6.07 15.92
C GLN A 181 -18.16 6.96 17.06
N GLU A 182 -16.85 7.24 17.13
CA GLU A 182 -16.28 8.04 18.21
C GLU A 182 -15.28 9.08 17.72
N ILE A 183 -15.29 10.26 18.36
CA ILE A 183 -14.28 11.31 18.18
C ILE A 183 -13.51 11.46 19.49
N ILE A 184 -12.22 11.21 19.44
CA ILE A 184 -11.30 11.31 20.57
C ILE A 184 -10.53 12.62 20.45
N THR A 185 -10.83 13.60 21.31
CA THR A 185 -10.10 14.86 21.33
C THR A 185 -8.74 14.69 22.02
N SER A 186 -7.66 14.80 21.25
CA SER A 186 -6.28 14.84 21.73
C SER A 186 -5.92 16.26 22.16
N ASN A 187 -6.01 16.53 23.45
CA ASN A 187 -5.50 17.77 24.04
C ASN A 187 -3.97 17.72 24.22
N TYR A 188 -3.34 18.89 24.34
CA TYR A 188 -1.93 18.98 24.72
C TYR A 188 -1.73 18.52 26.16
N ASP A 189 -0.85 17.52 26.36
CA ASP A 189 -0.42 17.02 27.66
C ASP A 189 1.08 17.33 27.83
N PRO A 190 1.47 18.18 28.80
CA PRO A 190 2.88 18.48 29.10
C PRO A 190 3.72 17.24 29.44
N GLY A 191 3.09 16.14 29.87
CA GLY A 191 3.75 14.87 30.14
C GLY A 191 4.39 14.22 28.90
N TRP A 192 3.99 14.65 27.70
CA TRP A 192 4.50 14.12 26.43
C TRP A 192 5.78 14.81 25.95
N ASP A 193 6.24 15.84 26.65
CA ASP A 193 7.44 16.60 26.28
C ASP A 193 8.75 15.97 26.75
N ARG A 194 8.68 14.81 27.40
CA ARG A 194 9.84 14.04 27.89
C ARG A 194 10.73 13.52 26.76
#